data_AF-A0A964XII1-F1
#
_entry.id   AF-A0A964XII1-F1
#
_cell.length_a   1.000
_cell.length_b   1.000
_cell.length_c   1.000
_cell.angle_alpha   90.00
_cell.angle_beta   90.00
_cell.angle_gamma   90.00
#
_symmetry.space_group_name_H-M   'P 1'
#
loop_
_entity.id
_entity.type
_entity.pdbx_description
1 polymer ?
#
loop_
_entity_poly.entity_id
_entity_poly.type
_entity_poly.pdbx_seq_one_letter_code
_entity_poly.pdbx_strand_id
1 'polypeptide(L)'
;MGNVEKGVAAGTAVALGVIVWGCTMSGVALADQPDPRDPANYQLWFYPTGEPVIVVEHEEAAEVPFNESVGTYVRPWDESRFEQALAGELYLVQQDGSRGEEPEAFVGQGNAPDEFRSITLTMEGTYELDVYELLPVFPVHHSEPASGWRAWLHAQARALVAPIAYAFDWNYLTTLTFTLTKESTAPPPTCTLTLTPDTIPLGGSAQLAWESTNATDATFTEGLLGGAQPTSLASVIPATTTTYTLRVTGPGGTTTCSATLAVEQPSEEPEEPEDPEPQTLGERAAALAKELVQTPNKAYTLGARGWEYTKKEFVEPTDILNGYTFKSGLTGTVMATSGIDCSGMIYWAFNKSNDPLTEHGNYVANITADGMFRNIQSDPIAESELEPGDTLFFDWGTYIEATKSWNGIKDGRIDHVAMYVGESEGFDIVNPTSENQGITRELANVLSRLDGFEGFRRIHQHGFQGSIQGASPIDLIVTDPDGITLSHTDVIPSDEEFIREVPGEMYYSEIERGHDGNPIDRVYLASVKDGSYQIEV
;
A
#
# COMPACT_ATOMS: atom_id res chain seq x y z
N MET A 1 -7.54 -79.03 -8.35
CA MET A 1 -8.70 -79.41 -9.17
C MET A 1 -9.36 -78.09 -9.58
N GLY A 2 -9.11 -77.49 -10.74
CA GLY A 2 -8.92 -78.09 -12.05
C GLY A 2 -10.22 -77.93 -12.82
N ASN A 3 -10.19 -77.03 -13.83
CA ASN A 3 -10.95 -77.07 -15.07
C ASN A 3 -12.47 -76.82 -15.03
N VAL A 4 -13.16 -76.26 -16.04
CA VAL A 4 -12.89 -75.44 -17.26
C VAL A 4 -14.27 -75.32 -17.98
N GLU A 5 -14.41 -74.34 -18.89
CA GLU A 5 -15.51 -74.09 -19.87
C GLU A 5 -16.74 -73.29 -19.38
N LYS A 6 -17.39 -72.38 -20.14
CA LYS A 6 -17.25 -71.85 -21.52
C LYS A 6 -18.17 -70.62 -21.67
N GLY A 7 -17.71 -69.59 -22.42
CA GLY A 7 -18.41 -68.79 -23.44
C GLY A 7 -19.69 -68.00 -23.06
N VAL A 8 -20.01 -66.80 -23.59
CA VAL A 8 -19.58 -66.02 -24.75
C VAL A 8 -19.90 -64.53 -24.48
N ALA A 9 -19.21 -63.65 -25.21
CA ALA A 9 -19.09 -62.20 -25.09
C ALA A 9 -20.33 -61.31 -25.31
N ALA A 10 -20.28 -60.14 -24.67
CA ALA A 10 -20.39 -58.75 -25.20
C ALA A 10 -20.97 -57.85 -24.07
N GLY A 11 -20.45 -56.70 -23.67
CA GLY A 11 -19.26 -55.91 -23.95
C GLY A 11 -19.42 -54.64 -23.10
N THR A 12 -18.42 -54.22 -22.33
CA THR A 12 -18.45 -52.97 -21.57
C THR A 12 -17.04 -52.44 -21.38
N ALA A 13 -16.85 -51.18 -21.78
CA ALA A 13 -15.75 -50.33 -21.36
C ALA A 13 -15.88 -50.03 -19.86
N VAL A 14 -14.81 -50.22 -19.09
CA VAL A 14 -14.62 -49.62 -17.76
C VAL A 14 -13.15 -49.28 -17.58
N ALA A 15 -12.94 -48.07 -17.08
CA ALA A 15 -11.70 -47.45 -16.68
C ALA A 15 -11.02 -48.13 -15.47
N LEU A 16 -9.70 -47.98 -15.41
CA LEU A 16 -8.81 -47.95 -14.22
C LEU A 16 -7.49 -47.41 -14.79
N GLY A 17 -7.05 -46.17 -14.60
CA GLY A 17 -7.02 -45.41 -13.35
C GLY A 17 -5.56 -45.36 -12.88
N VAL A 18 -4.72 -44.54 -13.53
CA VAL A 18 -3.42 -44.12 -13.01
C VAL A 18 -3.37 -42.59 -13.05
N ILE A 19 -3.68 -42.03 -11.88
CA ILE A 19 -3.19 -40.80 -11.25
C ILE A 19 -2.48 -39.83 -12.21
N VAL A 20 -3.23 -38.84 -12.69
CA VAL A 20 -2.68 -37.57 -13.15
C VAL A 20 -2.32 -36.79 -11.89
N TRP A 21 -1.03 -36.53 -11.68
CA TRP A 21 -0.59 -35.48 -10.76
C TRP A 21 -1.00 -34.15 -11.38
N GLY A 22 -2.20 -33.70 -11.03
CA GLY A 22 -2.60 -32.32 -11.23
C GLY A 22 -1.82 -31.46 -10.25
N CYS A 23 -0.58 -31.11 -10.59
CA CYS A 23 -0.07 -29.81 -10.19
C CYS A 23 -0.93 -28.79 -10.93
N THR A 24 -2.02 -28.35 -10.29
CA THR A 24 -2.43 -26.96 -10.44
C THR A 24 -1.25 -26.15 -9.92
N MET A 25 -0.30 -25.83 -10.81
CA MET A 25 0.47 -24.63 -10.60
C MET A 25 -0.58 -23.54 -10.51
N SER A 26 -0.74 -23.00 -9.30
CA SER A 26 -1.29 -21.66 -9.13
C SER A 26 -0.72 -20.85 -10.26
N GLY A 27 -1.60 -20.32 -11.12
CA GLY A 27 -1.23 -19.27 -12.04
C GLY A 27 -0.75 -18.11 -11.17
N VAL A 28 0.54 -18.11 -10.86
CA VAL A 28 1.29 -16.87 -10.91
C VAL A 28 0.99 -16.40 -12.31
N ALA A 29 0.23 -15.31 -12.44
CA ALA A 29 0.22 -14.59 -13.70
C ALA A 29 1.71 -14.33 -13.99
N LEU A 30 2.28 -15.10 -14.93
CA LEU A 30 3.51 -14.67 -15.58
C LEU A 30 3.14 -13.28 -16.06
N ALA A 31 3.83 -12.26 -15.54
CA ALA A 31 3.77 -10.94 -16.15
C ALA A 31 3.87 -11.17 -17.66
N ASP A 32 2.95 -10.60 -18.44
CA ASP A 32 2.95 -10.72 -19.89
C ASP A 32 4.40 -10.56 -20.36
N GLN A 33 4.96 -11.61 -20.97
CA GLN A 33 6.33 -11.54 -21.46
C GLN A 33 6.38 -10.35 -22.43
N PRO A 34 7.31 -9.40 -22.26
CA PRO A 34 7.34 -8.18 -23.06
C PRO A 34 7.35 -8.53 -24.55
N ASP A 35 6.51 -7.87 -25.35
CA ASP A 35 6.37 -8.20 -26.78
C ASP A 35 7.74 -8.09 -27.45
N PRO A 36 8.31 -9.18 -27.99
CA PRO A 36 9.64 -9.17 -28.60
C PRO A 36 9.72 -8.28 -29.86
N ARG A 37 8.59 -7.78 -30.36
CA ARG A 37 8.51 -6.88 -31.52
C ARG A 37 8.49 -5.39 -31.12
N ASP A 38 8.33 -5.08 -29.84
CA ASP A 38 8.37 -3.70 -29.37
C ASP A 38 9.82 -3.20 -29.32
N PRO A 39 10.18 -2.15 -30.10
CA PRO A 39 11.54 -1.63 -30.13
C PRO A 39 12.01 -1.03 -28.80
N ALA A 40 11.09 -0.61 -27.92
CA ALA A 40 11.43 -0.09 -26.59
C ALA A 40 12.04 -1.16 -25.67
N ASN A 41 11.91 -2.45 -26.03
CA ASN A 41 12.48 -3.56 -25.26
C ASN A 41 13.95 -3.84 -25.58
N TYR A 42 14.60 -3.04 -26.42
CA TYR A 42 16.00 -3.24 -26.82
C TYR A 42 16.80 -1.95 -26.72
N GLN A 43 18.11 -2.10 -26.63
CA GLN A 43 19.06 -0.98 -26.56
C GLN A 43 20.34 -1.29 -27.33
N LEU A 44 20.97 -0.23 -27.84
CA LEU A 44 22.31 -0.29 -28.42
C LEU A 44 23.34 0.33 -27.47
N TRP A 45 24.40 -0.41 -27.19
CA TRP A 45 25.49 -0.03 -26.29
C TRP A 45 26.76 0.24 -27.08
N PHE A 46 27.43 1.34 -26.77
CA PHE A 46 28.75 1.70 -27.29
C PHE A 46 29.77 1.67 -26.16
N TYR A 47 30.94 1.08 -26.43
CA TYR A 47 32.06 0.96 -25.50
C TYR A 47 33.28 1.72 -26.03
N PRO A 48 33.37 3.06 -25.82
CA PRO A 48 34.55 3.82 -26.18
C PRO A 48 35.74 3.44 -25.28
N THR A 49 36.95 3.59 -25.81
CA THR A 49 38.15 3.20 -25.06
C THR A 49 38.48 4.23 -23.99
N GLY A 50 38.30 3.87 -22.71
CA GLY A 50 38.67 4.74 -21.58
C GLY A 50 37.59 5.73 -21.16
N GLU A 51 36.38 5.61 -21.71
CA GLU A 51 35.22 6.44 -21.37
C GLU A 51 34.06 5.57 -20.87
N PRO A 52 33.02 6.17 -20.24
CA PRO A 52 31.82 5.45 -19.86
C PRO A 52 31.10 4.82 -21.06
N VAL A 53 30.36 3.73 -20.81
CA VAL A 53 29.50 3.10 -21.81
C VAL A 53 28.35 4.04 -22.16
N ILE A 54 28.11 4.23 -23.45
CA ILE A 54 26.99 5.05 -23.96
C ILE A 54 25.86 4.10 -24.36
N VAL A 55 24.66 4.36 -23.85
CA VAL A 55 23.47 3.56 -24.09
C VAL A 55 22.50 4.39 -24.89
N VAL A 56 21.91 3.80 -25.94
CA VAL A 56 20.96 4.47 -26.82
C VAL A 56 19.70 3.63 -26.94
N GLU A 57 18.57 4.24 -26.61
CA GLU A 57 17.23 3.67 -26.66
C GLU A 57 16.44 4.11 -27.92
N HIS A 58 15.29 3.48 -28.15
CA HIS A 58 14.39 3.86 -29.23
C HIS A 58 13.90 5.32 -29.07
N GLU A 59 13.94 6.08 -30.16
CA GLU A 59 13.60 7.51 -30.25
C GLU A 59 14.51 8.44 -29.43
N GLU A 60 15.67 7.96 -28.97
CA GLU A 60 16.65 8.75 -28.22
C GLU A 60 17.67 9.45 -29.15
N ALA A 61 18.36 10.47 -28.62
CA ALA A 61 19.53 11.07 -29.24
C ALA A 61 20.76 10.93 -28.32
N ALA A 62 21.90 10.53 -28.88
CA ALA A 62 23.13 10.33 -28.12
C ALA A 62 24.38 10.88 -28.85
N GLU A 63 25.30 11.43 -28.06
CA GLU A 63 26.64 11.80 -28.53
C GLU A 63 27.56 10.57 -28.46
N VAL A 64 28.24 10.27 -29.56
CA VAL A 64 29.19 9.13 -29.65
C VAL A 64 30.48 9.54 -30.36
N PRO A 65 31.59 8.80 -30.17
CA PRO A 65 32.81 9.04 -30.93
C PRO A 65 32.64 8.74 -32.43
N PHE A 66 33.08 9.66 -33.29
CA PHE A 66 33.07 9.50 -34.75
C PHE A 66 34.50 9.39 -35.30
N ASN A 67 34.65 8.60 -36.37
CA ASN A 67 35.92 8.26 -37.00
C ASN A 67 36.88 7.47 -36.11
N GLU A 68 36.34 6.83 -35.07
CA GLU A 68 37.07 5.93 -34.17
C GLU A 68 36.41 4.56 -34.15
N SER A 69 37.15 3.51 -33.80
CA SER A 69 36.60 2.15 -33.70
C SER A 69 36.06 1.93 -32.29
N VAL A 70 34.74 1.80 -32.17
CA VAL A 70 34.03 1.67 -30.90
C VAL A 70 33.36 0.31 -30.84
N GLY A 71 33.49 -0.40 -29.71
CA GLY A 71 32.79 -1.67 -29.52
C GLY A 71 31.29 -1.46 -29.40
N THR A 72 30.47 -2.33 -30.00
CA THR A 72 29.00 -2.22 -29.93
C THR A 72 28.35 -3.51 -29.44
N TYR A 73 27.21 -3.36 -28.77
CA TYR A 73 26.43 -4.49 -28.29
C TYR A 73 24.93 -4.19 -28.27
N VAL A 74 24.12 -5.10 -28.79
CA VAL A 74 22.65 -5.01 -28.71
C VAL A 74 22.17 -5.90 -27.59
N ARG A 75 21.27 -5.37 -26.75
CA ARG A 75 20.73 -6.11 -25.60
C ARG A 75 19.23 -5.90 -25.43
N PRO A 76 18.51 -6.90 -24.89
CA PRO A 76 17.15 -6.68 -24.41
C PRO A 76 17.16 -5.90 -23.09
N TRP A 77 16.08 -5.19 -22.80
CA TRP A 77 15.84 -4.51 -21.50
C TRP A 77 15.54 -5.52 -20.40
N ASP A 78 14.80 -6.58 -20.72
CA ASP A 78 14.45 -7.65 -19.77
C ASP A 78 15.65 -8.57 -19.53
N GLU A 79 16.14 -8.56 -18.29
CA GLU A 79 17.29 -9.36 -17.87
C GLU A 79 17.09 -10.86 -18.01
N SER A 80 15.84 -11.34 -18.01
CA SER A 80 15.53 -12.76 -18.19
C SER A 80 15.84 -13.27 -19.61
N ARG A 81 16.04 -12.35 -20.57
CA ARG A 81 16.38 -12.66 -21.97
C ARG A 81 17.87 -12.51 -22.29
N PHE A 82 18.74 -12.24 -21.30
CA PHE A 82 20.17 -12.06 -21.54
C PHE A 82 20.90 -13.28 -22.13
N GLU A 83 20.31 -14.48 -22.03
CA GLU A 83 20.87 -15.68 -22.66
C GLU A 83 20.57 -15.79 -24.17
N GLN A 84 19.77 -14.88 -24.74
CA GLN A 84 19.45 -14.87 -26.17
C GLN A 84 20.57 -14.24 -27.00
N ALA A 85 21.00 -14.96 -28.04
CA ALA A 85 21.93 -14.43 -29.02
C ALA A 85 21.19 -13.47 -29.96
N LEU A 86 21.44 -12.17 -29.78
CA LEU A 86 20.94 -11.10 -30.63
C LEU A 86 22.02 -10.61 -31.59
N ALA A 87 21.60 -10.31 -32.81
CA ALA A 87 22.37 -9.57 -33.80
C ALA A 87 21.56 -8.36 -34.26
N GLY A 88 22.24 -7.38 -34.84
CA GLY A 88 21.56 -6.30 -35.50
C GLY A 88 22.33 -5.72 -36.68
N GLU A 89 21.58 -5.10 -37.58
CA GLU A 89 22.08 -4.42 -38.76
C GLU A 89 21.76 -2.93 -38.63
N LEU A 90 22.79 -2.10 -38.63
CA LEU A 90 22.67 -0.68 -38.42
C LEU A 90 22.73 0.06 -39.75
N TYR A 91 21.75 0.90 -40.02
CA TYR A 91 21.60 1.69 -41.25
C TYR A 91 21.57 3.18 -40.94
N LEU A 92 22.28 3.99 -41.72
CA LEU A 92 22.08 5.43 -41.74
C LEU A 92 20.85 5.77 -42.61
N VAL A 93 19.94 6.56 -42.04
CA VAL A 93 18.76 7.06 -42.75
C VAL A 93 19.17 8.29 -43.57
N GLN A 94 18.90 8.24 -44.87
CA GLN A 94 19.17 9.32 -45.82
C GLN A 94 18.16 10.46 -45.65
N GLN A 95 18.48 11.64 -46.21
CA GLN A 95 17.61 12.84 -46.10
C GLN A 95 16.21 12.66 -46.70
N ASP A 96 16.03 11.70 -47.63
CA ASP A 96 14.73 11.36 -48.23
C ASP A 96 13.93 10.33 -47.41
N GLY A 97 14.47 9.90 -46.25
CA GLY A 97 13.87 8.91 -45.35
C GLY A 97 14.15 7.46 -45.74
N SER A 98 14.92 7.21 -46.81
CA SER A 98 15.33 5.86 -47.20
C SER A 98 16.54 5.36 -46.39
N ARG A 99 16.66 4.04 -46.21
CA ARG A 99 17.89 3.41 -45.71
C ARG A 99 18.95 3.35 -46.80
N GLY A 100 20.22 3.37 -46.41
CA GLY A 100 21.32 2.97 -47.30
C GLY A 100 21.12 1.55 -47.88
N GLU A 101 21.66 1.29 -49.07
CA GLU A 101 21.51 -0.01 -49.76
C GLU A 101 22.18 -1.17 -49.01
N GLU A 102 23.18 -0.88 -48.17
CA GLU A 102 23.90 -1.83 -47.32
C GLU A 102 23.95 -1.27 -45.89
N PRO A 103 23.95 -2.12 -44.84
CA PRO A 103 24.10 -1.65 -43.48
C PRO A 103 25.47 -1.00 -43.29
N GLU A 104 25.51 0.10 -42.53
CA GLU A 104 26.76 0.72 -42.10
C GLU A 104 27.56 -0.22 -41.19
N ALA A 105 26.87 -1.05 -40.41
CA ALA A 105 27.51 -2.03 -39.54
C ALA A 105 26.62 -3.20 -39.13
N PHE A 106 27.28 -4.25 -38.66
CA PHE A 106 26.67 -5.35 -37.94
C PHE A 106 27.05 -5.26 -36.46
N VAL A 107 26.06 -5.37 -35.58
CA VAL A 107 26.19 -5.24 -34.13
C VAL A 107 25.67 -6.52 -33.44
N GLY A 108 26.13 -6.82 -32.21
CA GLY A 108 25.63 -7.97 -31.43
C GLY A 108 26.62 -9.13 -31.22
N GLN A 109 26.13 -10.23 -30.63
CA GLN A 109 26.95 -11.35 -30.13
C GLN A 109 27.34 -12.29 -31.29
N GLY A 110 28.64 -12.38 -31.60
CA GLY A 110 29.18 -13.54 -32.32
C GLY A 110 29.05 -14.81 -31.45
N ASN A 111 29.25 -16.00 -32.01
CA ASN A 111 29.16 -17.29 -31.29
C ASN A 111 30.18 -17.48 -30.14
N ALA A 112 30.80 -16.41 -29.63
CA ALA A 112 31.60 -16.36 -28.43
C ALA A 112 31.32 -15.04 -27.68
N PRO A 113 31.15 -15.07 -26.34
CA PRO A 113 30.85 -13.89 -25.52
C PRO A 113 31.95 -12.80 -25.49
N ASP A 114 33.04 -12.97 -26.26
CA ASP A 114 34.21 -12.08 -26.26
C ASP A 114 34.48 -11.36 -27.61
N GLU A 115 33.66 -11.57 -28.65
CA GLU A 115 33.80 -10.83 -29.93
C GLU A 115 32.88 -9.61 -29.96
N PHE A 116 33.32 -8.50 -29.37
CA PHE A 116 32.71 -7.19 -29.64
C PHE A 116 32.82 -6.88 -31.13
N ARG A 117 31.69 -6.67 -31.81
CA ARG A 117 31.69 -6.08 -33.15
C ARG A 117 32.01 -4.59 -32.99
N SER A 118 33.15 -4.14 -33.52
CA SER A 118 33.48 -2.73 -33.51
C SER A 118 32.93 -2.04 -34.76
N ILE A 119 32.47 -0.80 -34.58
CA ILE A 119 31.98 0.08 -35.64
C ILE A 119 32.85 1.33 -35.72
N THR A 120 32.94 1.93 -36.91
CA THR A 120 33.42 3.30 -37.07
C THR A 120 32.36 4.12 -37.78
N LEU A 121 31.68 4.96 -37.02
CA LEU A 121 30.68 5.89 -37.53
C LEU A 121 31.36 7.09 -38.20
N THR A 122 30.84 7.55 -39.34
CA THR A 122 31.46 8.63 -40.13
C THR A 122 30.55 9.83 -40.37
N MET A 123 29.23 9.67 -40.22
CA MET A 123 28.24 10.72 -40.47
C MET A 123 27.20 10.84 -39.35
N GLU A 124 26.97 12.05 -38.86
CA GLU A 124 25.87 12.30 -37.91
C GLU A 124 24.52 12.14 -38.61
N GLY A 125 23.51 11.72 -37.85
CA GLY A 125 22.15 11.61 -38.39
C GLY A 125 21.28 10.62 -37.64
N THR A 126 20.13 10.33 -38.24
CA THR A 126 19.21 9.30 -37.75
C THR A 126 19.66 7.94 -38.25
N TYR A 127 19.71 6.98 -37.34
CA TYR A 127 20.08 5.61 -37.58
C TYR A 127 18.90 4.69 -37.30
N GLU A 128 18.78 3.63 -38.09
CA GLU A 128 17.85 2.53 -37.87
C GLU A 128 18.62 1.23 -37.64
N LEU A 129 18.28 0.52 -36.56
CA LEU A 129 18.89 -0.75 -36.18
C LEU A 129 17.83 -1.85 -36.27
N ASP A 130 17.97 -2.74 -37.25
CA ASP A 130 17.17 -3.96 -37.30
C ASP A 130 17.74 -4.99 -36.34
N VAL A 131 16.90 -5.57 -35.48
CA VAL A 131 17.29 -6.54 -34.46
C VAL A 131 16.80 -7.93 -34.85
N TYR A 132 17.69 -8.91 -34.75
CA TYR A 132 17.45 -10.31 -35.08
C TYR A 132 17.77 -11.22 -33.91
N GLU A 133 17.00 -12.30 -33.76
CA GLU A 133 17.26 -13.38 -32.81
C GLU A 133 17.66 -14.66 -33.54
N LEU A 134 18.62 -15.38 -32.97
CA LEU A 134 19.06 -16.68 -33.47
C LEU A 134 18.15 -17.81 -32.96
N LEU A 135 17.37 -18.44 -33.84
CA LEU A 135 16.54 -19.59 -33.45
C LEU A 135 17.24 -20.94 -33.72
N PRO A 136 17.21 -21.91 -32.79
CA PRO A 136 17.63 -23.28 -33.06
C PRO A 136 16.56 -24.03 -33.86
N VAL A 137 16.88 -24.49 -35.08
CA VAL A 137 15.97 -25.32 -35.89
C VAL A 137 15.97 -26.78 -35.40
N PHE A 138 14.85 -27.26 -34.84
CA PHE A 138 14.66 -28.68 -34.49
C PHE A 138 14.19 -29.51 -35.71
N PRO A 139 14.75 -30.71 -35.98
CA PRO A 139 14.33 -31.51 -37.14
C PRO A 139 12.97 -32.20 -36.91
N VAL A 140 12.13 -32.19 -37.95
CA VAL A 140 10.85 -32.91 -38.01
C VAL A 140 11.10 -34.42 -38.04
N HIS A 141 10.63 -35.17 -37.04
CA HIS A 141 10.71 -36.63 -37.02
C HIS A 141 9.78 -37.26 -38.06
N HIS A 142 10.33 -37.96 -39.05
CA HIS A 142 9.60 -38.96 -39.82
C HIS A 142 9.30 -40.17 -38.93
N SER A 143 8.02 -40.48 -38.76
CA SER A 143 7.52 -41.72 -38.16
C SER A 143 7.74 -42.91 -39.11
N GLU A 144 8.29 -44.03 -38.62
CA GLU A 144 7.80 -45.43 -38.87
C GLU A 144 8.71 -46.55 -38.26
N PRO A 145 8.26 -47.82 -38.13
CA PRO A 145 7.99 -48.42 -36.82
C PRO A 145 8.91 -49.58 -36.38
N ALA A 146 8.75 -49.91 -35.09
CA ALA A 146 8.93 -51.19 -34.39
C ALA A 146 9.90 -52.29 -34.90
N SER A 147 10.89 -52.56 -34.03
CA SER A 147 11.39 -53.87 -33.57
C SER A 147 11.94 -54.91 -34.55
N GLY A 148 13.20 -55.30 -34.35
CA GLY A 148 13.75 -56.55 -34.84
C GLY A 148 15.28 -56.56 -34.88
N TRP A 149 15.87 -57.72 -34.58
CA TRP A 149 17.31 -58.08 -34.40
C TRP A 149 18.33 -57.62 -35.47
N ARG A 150 17.93 -56.84 -36.48
CA ARG A 150 18.83 -56.20 -37.45
C ARG A 150 19.48 -54.90 -36.94
N ALA A 151 19.05 -54.39 -35.79
CA ALA A 151 19.64 -53.21 -35.14
C ALA A 151 21.06 -53.43 -34.56
N TRP A 152 21.61 -54.65 -34.61
CA TRP A 152 22.91 -54.95 -34.02
C TRP A 152 24.09 -55.05 -35.03
N LEU A 153 23.83 -55.15 -36.35
CA LEU A 153 24.88 -55.37 -37.36
C LEU A 153 25.20 -54.17 -38.27
N HIS A 154 24.56 -53.01 -38.07
CA HIS A 154 24.92 -51.75 -38.74
C HIS A 154 25.63 -50.73 -37.82
N ALA A 155 26.12 -51.17 -36.66
CA ALA A 155 26.77 -50.28 -35.69
C ALA A 155 28.28 -50.08 -35.90
N GLN A 156 28.94 -50.73 -36.88
CA GLN A 156 30.39 -50.51 -37.11
C GLN A 156 30.79 -50.58 -38.60
N ALA A 157 30.46 -49.53 -39.36
CA ALA A 157 31.24 -49.09 -40.52
C ALA A 157 30.96 -47.60 -40.78
N ARG A 158 32.02 -46.81 -40.69
CA ARG A 158 32.06 -45.34 -40.72
C ARG A 158 31.52 -44.70 -42.02
N ALA A 159 31.06 -43.47 -41.83
CA ALA A 159 31.33 -42.31 -42.69
C ALA A 159 30.76 -42.32 -44.13
N LEU A 160 29.57 -41.73 -44.25
CA LEU A 160 29.46 -40.44 -44.92
C LEU A 160 28.87 -39.46 -43.92
N VAL A 161 29.76 -38.77 -43.21
CA VAL A 161 29.44 -37.62 -42.36
C VAL A 161 28.96 -36.53 -43.30
N ALA A 162 27.65 -36.47 -43.55
CA ALA A 162 27.03 -35.21 -43.91
C ALA A 162 27.21 -34.30 -42.69
N PRO A 163 27.85 -33.13 -42.79
CA PRO A 163 27.77 -32.18 -41.70
C PRO A 163 26.28 -31.91 -41.47
N ILE A 164 25.82 -32.14 -40.25
CA ILE A 164 24.58 -31.55 -39.79
C ILE A 164 24.88 -30.05 -39.79
N ALA A 165 24.61 -29.39 -40.91
CA ALA A 165 24.53 -27.96 -40.95
C ALA A 165 23.31 -27.62 -40.10
N TYR A 166 23.55 -27.09 -38.89
CA TYR A 166 22.54 -26.29 -38.23
C TYR A 166 22.24 -25.14 -39.21
N ALA A 167 21.12 -25.22 -39.92
CA ALA A 167 20.60 -24.05 -40.60
C ALA A 167 20.09 -23.15 -39.46
N PHE A 168 20.92 -22.22 -39.03
CA PHE A 168 20.49 -21.13 -38.19
C PHE A 168 19.70 -20.16 -39.07
N ASP A 169 18.48 -19.85 -38.68
CA ASP A 169 17.67 -18.83 -39.35
C ASP A 169 17.60 -17.61 -38.42
N TRP A 170 17.93 -16.43 -38.95
CA TRP A 170 17.84 -15.18 -38.20
C TRP A 170 16.40 -14.69 -38.27
N ASN A 171 15.73 -14.64 -37.12
CA ASN A 171 14.37 -14.14 -37.04
C ASN A 171 14.39 -12.64 -36.76
N TYR A 172 13.85 -11.85 -37.69
CA TYR A 172 13.67 -10.41 -37.50
C TYR A 172 12.67 -10.15 -36.36
N LEU A 173 13.05 -9.26 -35.44
CA LEU A 173 12.25 -8.89 -34.28
C LEU A 173 11.62 -7.51 -34.47
N THR A 174 12.45 -6.48 -34.62
CA THR A 174 12.02 -5.07 -34.62
C THR A 174 13.10 -4.13 -35.17
N THR A 175 12.76 -2.85 -35.38
CA THR A 175 13.70 -1.78 -35.77
C THR A 175 13.74 -0.70 -34.70
N LEU A 176 14.92 -0.35 -34.22
CA LEU A 176 15.14 0.82 -33.36
C LEU A 176 15.52 2.02 -34.23
N THR A 177 14.95 3.18 -33.95
CA THR A 177 15.32 4.44 -34.60
C THR A 177 15.89 5.37 -33.54
N PHE A 178 17.05 5.98 -33.77
CA PHE A 178 17.69 6.92 -32.84
C PHE A 178 18.57 7.92 -33.60
N THR A 179 19.00 8.99 -32.94
CA THR A 179 19.86 10.03 -33.55
C THR A 179 21.26 10.02 -32.94
N LEU A 180 22.29 9.91 -33.76
CA LEU A 180 23.69 9.95 -33.32
C LEU A 180 24.37 11.24 -33.78
N THR A 181 25.00 11.94 -32.84
CA THR A 181 25.79 13.15 -33.08
C THR A 181 27.24 12.96 -32.62
N LYS A 182 28.16 13.72 -33.22
CA LYS A 182 29.58 13.64 -32.87
C LYS A 182 29.82 14.24 -31.49
N GLU A 183 30.62 13.53 -30.70
CA GLU A 183 31.13 14.04 -29.43
C GLU A 183 31.85 15.39 -29.62
N SER A 184 31.44 16.37 -28.83
CA SER A 184 31.96 17.72 -28.93
C SER A 184 33.34 17.86 -28.30
N THR A 185 34.32 18.39 -29.05
CA THR A 185 35.63 18.76 -28.51
C THR A 185 35.65 20.14 -27.84
N ALA A 186 34.50 20.83 -27.80
CA ALA A 186 34.38 22.10 -27.12
C ALA A 186 34.36 21.89 -25.60
N PRO A 187 35.00 22.77 -24.81
CA PRO A 187 34.96 22.64 -23.36
C PRO A 187 33.52 22.70 -22.84
N PRO A 188 33.15 21.88 -21.83
CA PRO A 188 31.80 21.87 -21.30
C PRO A 188 31.44 23.23 -20.70
N PRO A 189 30.15 23.62 -20.74
CA PRO A 189 29.71 24.83 -20.08
C PRO A 189 29.88 24.71 -18.57
N THR A 190 30.15 25.84 -17.91
CA THR A 190 30.09 25.94 -16.44
C THR A 190 28.98 26.90 -16.04
N CYS A 191 28.42 26.71 -14.85
CA CYS A 191 27.46 27.65 -14.27
C CYS A 191 27.70 27.84 -12.77
N THR A 192 27.49 29.07 -12.30
CA THR A 192 27.28 29.41 -10.89
C THR A 192 25.94 30.13 -10.75
N LEU A 193 25.20 29.81 -9.68
CA LEU A 193 23.93 30.43 -9.33
C LEU A 193 23.99 30.82 -7.85
N THR A 194 23.71 32.08 -7.53
CA THR A 194 23.75 32.60 -6.17
C THR A 194 22.51 33.41 -5.85
N LEU A 195 22.10 33.34 -4.58
CA LEU A 195 21.01 34.10 -4.00
C LEU A 195 21.57 35.00 -2.92
N THR A 196 21.15 36.27 -2.90
CA THR A 196 21.58 37.21 -1.86
C THR A 196 20.41 38.09 -1.43
N PRO A 197 19.91 37.93 -0.19
CA PRO A 197 20.24 36.85 0.77
C PRO A 197 19.71 35.47 0.31
N ASP A 198 20.23 34.39 0.90
CA ASP A 198 19.77 33.01 0.69
C ASP A 198 18.59 32.61 1.60
N THR A 199 18.22 33.50 2.53
CA THR A 199 17.06 33.40 3.41
C THR A 199 16.34 34.74 3.47
N ILE A 200 15.01 34.74 3.30
CA ILE A 200 14.15 35.93 3.37
C ILE A 200 12.92 35.66 4.26
N PRO A 201 12.37 36.66 4.96
CA PRO A 201 11.04 36.54 5.55
C PRO A 201 9.95 36.46 4.46
N LEU A 202 8.77 35.91 4.79
CA LEU A 202 7.60 35.91 3.91
C LEU A 202 7.29 37.33 3.40
N GLY A 203 7.17 37.48 2.08
CA GLY A 203 6.98 38.78 1.41
C GLY A 203 8.28 39.58 1.23
N GLY A 204 9.42 39.07 1.68
CA GLY A 204 10.75 39.60 1.39
C GLY A 204 11.19 39.32 -0.05
N SER A 205 12.30 39.95 -0.46
CA SER A 205 12.87 39.80 -1.80
C SER A 205 14.34 39.42 -1.74
N ALA A 206 14.80 38.56 -2.65
CA ALA A 206 16.22 38.26 -2.84
C ALA A 206 16.68 38.65 -4.24
N GLN A 207 18.00 38.82 -4.40
CA GLN A 207 18.64 38.90 -5.71
C GLN A 207 19.15 37.53 -6.13
N LEU A 208 18.73 37.08 -7.31
CA LEU A 208 19.22 35.90 -7.99
C LEU A 208 20.26 36.35 -9.03
N ALA A 209 21.49 35.85 -8.90
CA ALA A 209 22.60 36.13 -9.80
C ALA A 209 23.13 34.83 -10.40
N TRP A 210 23.42 34.83 -11.69
CA TRP A 210 24.06 33.70 -12.34
C TRP A 210 25.16 34.12 -13.28
N GLU A 211 26.15 33.25 -13.42
CA GLU A 211 27.25 33.38 -14.36
C GLU A 211 27.52 32.01 -15.01
N SER A 212 27.86 32.03 -16.29
CA SER A 212 28.21 30.84 -17.04
C SER A 212 29.36 31.11 -17.99
N THR A 213 30.16 30.08 -18.25
CA THR A 213 31.23 30.12 -19.26
C THR A 213 31.04 29.00 -20.27
N ASN A 214 31.48 29.21 -21.51
CA ASN A 214 31.28 28.30 -22.65
C ASN A 214 29.78 27.97 -22.95
N ALA A 215 28.85 28.76 -22.41
CA ALA A 215 27.42 28.66 -22.67
C ALA A 215 26.98 29.67 -23.74
N THR A 216 26.10 29.25 -24.63
CA THR A 216 25.41 30.10 -25.63
C THR A 216 23.98 30.39 -25.25
N ASP A 217 23.38 29.60 -24.35
CA ASP A 217 22.01 29.76 -23.89
C ASP A 217 21.87 29.39 -22.40
N ALA A 218 20.89 30.00 -21.73
CA ALA A 218 20.64 29.82 -20.30
C ALA A 218 19.14 29.94 -20.01
N THR A 219 18.54 28.89 -19.45
CA THR A 219 17.09 28.80 -19.21
C THR A 219 16.79 28.31 -17.79
N PHE A 220 15.88 29.00 -17.10
CA PHE A 220 15.34 28.54 -15.82
C PHE A 220 14.22 27.53 -16.05
N THR A 221 14.28 26.42 -15.31
CA THR A 221 13.29 25.34 -15.41
C THR A 221 11.89 25.77 -14.93
N GLU A 222 11.82 26.74 -14.02
CA GLU A 222 10.57 27.27 -13.44
C GLU A 222 9.92 28.39 -14.28
N GLY A 223 10.40 28.66 -15.49
CA GLY A 223 9.78 29.65 -16.40
C GLY A 223 9.96 31.11 -16.00
N LEU A 224 10.99 31.42 -15.19
CA LEU A 224 11.32 32.80 -14.80
C LEU A 224 11.61 33.67 -16.05
N LEU A 225 10.88 34.77 -16.22
CA LEU A 225 11.14 35.77 -17.27
C LEU A 225 12.43 36.54 -16.94
N GLY A 226 13.57 36.15 -17.53
CA GLY A 226 14.81 36.86 -17.23
C GLY A 226 16.07 36.43 -17.97
N GLY A 227 16.05 36.36 -19.30
CA GLY A 227 17.27 36.54 -20.13
C GLY A 227 18.16 35.31 -20.34
N ALA A 228 18.25 34.88 -21.62
CA ALA A 228 19.19 33.91 -22.17
C ALA A 228 20.67 34.36 -22.16
N GLN A 229 21.04 35.27 -21.25
CA GLN A 229 22.38 35.84 -21.21
C GLN A 229 23.27 35.06 -20.24
N PRO A 230 24.55 34.81 -20.59
CA PRO A 230 25.48 34.04 -19.76
C PRO A 230 25.70 34.60 -18.35
N THR A 231 25.44 35.90 -18.15
CA THR A 231 25.51 36.56 -16.84
C THR A 231 24.34 37.53 -16.70
N SER A 232 23.60 37.45 -15.60
CA SER A 232 22.46 38.35 -15.35
C SER A 232 22.10 38.41 -13.86
N LEU A 233 21.20 39.35 -13.55
CA LEU A 233 20.64 39.61 -12.23
C LEU A 233 19.12 39.71 -12.33
N ALA A 234 18.41 39.05 -11.41
CA ALA A 234 16.96 39.14 -11.28
C ALA A 234 16.55 39.31 -9.81
N SER A 235 15.45 40.00 -9.55
CA SER A 235 14.84 40.08 -8.21
C SER A 235 13.69 39.09 -8.13
N VAL A 236 13.64 38.32 -7.04
CA VAL A 236 12.63 37.28 -6.80
C VAL A 236 11.94 37.49 -5.45
N ILE A 237 10.65 37.16 -5.38
CA ILE A 237 9.79 37.30 -4.19
C ILE A 237 8.93 36.02 -4.07
N PRO A 238 9.53 34.86 -3.78
CA PRO A 238 8.75 33.63 -3.62
C PRO A 238 7.94 33.65 -2.32
N ALA A 239 6.76 33.01 -2.34
CA ALA A 239 5.89 32.88 -1.17
C ALA A 239 6.26 31.69 -0.27
N THR A 240 6.98 30.71 -0.81
CA THR A 240 7.44 29.50 -0.12
C THR A 240 8.91 29.27 -0.45
N THR A 241 9.60 28.43 0.33
CA THR A 241 10.97 28.01 -0.01
C THR A 241 11.01 27.45 -1.43
N THR A 242 11.87 28.03 -2.28
CA THR A 242 11.92 27.73 -3.72
C THR A 242 13.35 27.43 -4.14
N THR A 243 13.52 26.38 -4.96
CA THR A 243 14.81 25.98 -5.51
C THR A 243 14.91 26.40 -6.97
N TYR A 244 15.68 27.45 -7.24
CA TYR A 244 15.92 27.91 -8.60
C TYR A 244 16.92 27.00 -9.29
N THR A 245 16.54 26.43 -10.43
CA THR A 245 17.42 25.59 -11.26
C THR A 245 17.63 26.22 -12.62
N LEU A 246 18.89 26.54 -12.92
CA LEU A 246 19.32 27.11 -14.20
C LEU A 246 20.01 26.01 -15.03
N ARG A 247 19.51 25.81 -16.24
CA ARG A 247 20.11 24.96 -17.27
C ARG A 247 20.86 25.85 -18.25
N VAL A 248 22.14 25.56 -18.50
CA VAL A 248 22.95 26.28 -19.48
C VAL A 248 23.42 25.32 -20.58
N THR A 249 23.37 25.78 -21.82
CA THR A 249 23.73 24.98 -22.99
C THR A 249 24.77 25.71 -23.82
N GLY A 250 25.75 24.97 -24.32
CA GLY A 250 26.80 25.47 -25.19
C GLY A 250 27.31 24.40 -26.16
N PRO A 251 28.29 24.71 -27.00
CA PRO A 251 28.82 23.76 -27.97
C PRO A 251 29.41 22.49 -27.33
N GLY A 252 29.86 22.54 -26.07
CA GLY A 252 30.38 21.40 -25.31
C GLY A 252 29.34 20.65 -24.47
N GLY A 253 28.04 20.77 -24.80
CA GLY A 253 26.95 20.10 -24.11
C GLY A 253 26.12 21.01 -23.20
N THR A 254 25.53 20.43 -22.15
CA THR A 254 24.64 21.12 -21.20
C THR A 254 25.09 20.88 -19.76
N THR A 255 24.98 21.89 -18.90
CA THR A 255 25.14 21.73 -17.45
C THR A 255 24.01 22.43 -16.68
N THR A 256 23.85 22.09 -15.41
CA THR A 256 22.84 22.66 -14.51
C THR A 256 23.43 23.11 -13.19
N CYS A 257 22.91 24.19 -12.65
CA CYS A 257 23.27 24.78 -11.36
C CYS A 257 21.97 25.14 -10.62
N SER A 258 21.95 24.97 -9.30
CA SER A 258 20.78 25.29 -8.48
C SER A 258 21.15 26.07 -7.23
N ALA A 259 20.20 26.85 -6.74
CA ALA A 259 20.31 27.60 -5.49
C ALA A 259 18.93 27.64 -4.82
N THR A 260 18.88 27.34 -3.52
CA THR A 260 17.63 27.33 -2.74
C THR A 260 17.50 28.63 -1.95
N LEU A 261 16.36 29.30 -2.12
CA LEU A 261 15.98 30.47 -1.32
C LEU A 261 15.04 29.98 -0.21
N ALA A 262 15.50 30.04 1.04
CA ALA A 262 14.65 29.76 2.19
C ALA A 262 13.70 30.95 2.42
N VAL A 263 12.40 30.66 2.51
CA VAL A 263 11.41 31.64 2.96
C VAL A 263 11.07 31.32 4.40
N GLU A 264 11.58 32.13 5.32
CA GLU A 264 11.13 32.17 6.70
C GLU A 264 9.68 32.63 6.68
N GLN A 265 8.77 31.66 6.78
CA GLN A 265 7.40 31.96 7.16
C GLN A 265 7.48 32.73 8.48
N PRO A 266 6.58 33.71 8.74
CA PRO A 266 6.42 34.19 10.09
C PRO A 266 6.26 32.93 10.94
N SER A 267 7.22 32.72 11.85
CA SER A 267 7.01 31.74 12.90
C SER A 267 5.67 32.15 13.50
N GLU A 268 4.71 31.24 13.53
CA GLU A 268 3.73 31.31 14.60
C GLU A 268 4.59 31.49 15.84
N GLU A 269 4.53 32.70 16.41
CA GLU A 269 5.20 32.99 17.66
C GLU A 269 4.80 31.82 18.55
N PRO A 270 5.75 31.04 19.11
CA PRO A 270 5.35 30.06 20.09
C PRO A 270 4.63 30.91 21.11
N GLU A 271 3.32 30.76 21.20
CA GLU A 271 2.57 31.26 22.33
C GLU A 271 3.44 30.85 23.52
N GLU A 272 3.92 31.84 24.28
CA GLU A 272 4.52 31.63 25.61
C GLU A 272 3.80 30.43 26.20
N PRO A 273 4.45 29.30 26.55
CA PRO A 273 3.74 28.04 26.73
C PRO A 273 2.56 28.31 27.65
N GLU A 274 1.38 28.46 27.05
CA GLU A 274 0.16 28.18 27.74
C GLU A 274 0.45 26.74 28.13
N ASP A 275 0.62 26.54 29.44
CA ASP A 275 0.54 25.22 30.05
C ASP A 275 -0.43 24.42 29.20
N PRO A 276 0.02 23.44 28.39
CA PRO A 276 -0.70 22.99 27.20
C PRO A 276 -2.13 22.79 27.65
N GLU A 277 -3.04 23.63 27.12
CA GLU A 277 -4.37 23.83 27.69
C GLU A 277 -4.85 22.46 28.13
N PRO A 278 -5.07 22.23 29.45
CA PRO A 278 -4.98 20.90 30.02
C PRO A 278 -5.84 19.97 29.19
N GLN A 279 -5.19 19.12 28.38
CA GLN A 279 -5.89 18.42 27.32
C GLN A 279 -7.07 17.71 27.94
N THR A 280 -8.25 18.07 27.46
CA THR A 280 -9.48 17.43 27.89
C THR A 280 -9.31 15.93 27.68
N LEU A 281 -10.05 15.15 28.46
CA LEU A 281 -9.98 13.70 28.30
C LEU A 281 -10.36 13.28 26.86
N GLY A 282 -11.30 13.99 26.24
CA GLY A 282 -11.69 13.80 24.84
C GLY A 282 -10.54 14.01 23.86
N GLU A 283 -9.76 15.08 24.01
CA GLU A 283 -8.59 15.34 23.15
C GLU A 283 -7.52 14.26 23.27
N ARG A 284 -7.26 13.79 24.50
CA ARG A 284 -6.32 12.67 24.72
C ARG A 284 -6.83 11.38 24.07
N ALA A 285 -8.13 11.10 24.19
CA ALA A 285 -8.75 9.93 23.57
C ALA A 285 -8.72 10.01 22.04
N ALA A 286 -9.01 11.18 21.47
CA ALA A 286 -8.92 11.44 20.03
C ALA A 286 -7.50 11.25 19.48
N ALA A 287 -6.48 11.70 20.23
CA ALA A 287 -5.08 11.50 19.86
C ALA A 287 -4.74 10.00 19.75
N LEU A 288 -5.16 9.20 20.74
CA LEU A 288 -5.00 7.74 20.70
C LEU A 288 -5.71 7.10 19.51
N ALA A 289 -6.95 7.52 19.23
CA ALA A 289 -7.71 6.99 18.09
C ALA A 289 -7.05 7.30 16.74
N LYS A 290 -6.45 8.49 16.56
CA LYS A 290 -5.71 8.86 15.34
C LYS A 290 -4.55 7.90 15.04
N GLU A 291 -3.87 7.40 16.06
CA GLU A 291 -2.74 6.48 15.89
C GLU A 291 -3.15 5.12 15.29
N LEU A 292 -4.44 4.76 15.38
CA LEU A 292 -4.95 3.50 14.86
C LEU A 292 -5.14 3.49 13.34
N VAL A 293 -5.16 4.66 12.69
CA VAL A 293 -5.47 4.75 11.25
C VAL A 293 -4.23 4.62 10.38
N GLN A 294 -3.52 3.50 10.53
CA GLN A 294 -2.30 3.16 9.79
C GLN A 294 -2.61 2.19 8.63
N THR A 295 -2.34 2.63 7.40
CA THR A 295 -2.41 1.77 6.21
C THR A 295 -1.16 0.90 6.11
N PRO A 296 -1.27 -0.41 5.79
CA PRO A 296 -2.44 -1.14 5.27
C PRO A 296 -3.15 -2.03 6.30
N ASN A 297 -2.97 -1.82 7.61
CA ASN A 297 -3.47 -2.74 8.63
C ASN A 297 -4.99 -2.64 8.82
N LYS A 298 -5.72 -3.71 8.49
CA LYS A 298 -7.16 -3.85 8.76
C LYS A 298 -7.40 -4.32 10.20
N ALA A 299 -6.97 -3.51 11.17
CA ALA A 299 -7.00 -3.86 12.58
C ALA A 299 -8.42 -3.69 13.17
N TYR A 300 -9.37 -4.52 12.74
CA TYR A 300 -10.70 -4.61 13.34
C TYR A 300 -10.90 -6.00 13.94
N THR A 301 -11.45 -6.06 15.16
CA THR A 301 -11.86 -7.33 15.79
C THR A 301 -13.10 -7.08 16.62
N LEU A 302 -14.14 -7.85 16.32
CA LEU A 302 -15.40 -7.82 17.04
C LEU A 302 -15.25 -8.19 18.53
N GLY A 303 -15.82 -7.37 19.41
CA GLY A 303 -15.80 -7.55 20.86
C GLY A 303 -14.45 -7.22 21.51
N ALA A 304 -13.46 -6.74 20.74
CA ALA A 304 -12.13 -6.44 21.23
C ALA A 304 -12.09 -5.02 21.81
N ARG A 305 -11.60 -4.85 23.04
CA ARG A 305 -11.76 -3.61 23.84
C ARG A 305 -10.46 -2.90 24.22
N GLY A 306 -9.33 -3.29 23.64
CA GLY A 306 -8.00 -2.75 24.00
C GLY A 306 -7.52 -3.02 25.44
N TRP A 307 -8.15 -3.94 26.18
CA TRP A 307 -7.68 -4.38 27.50
C TRP A 307 -6.92 -5.71 27.38
N GLU A 308 -5.67 -5.74 27.87
CA GLU A 308 -4.83 -6.94 27.85
C GLU A 308 -4.99 -7.74 29.15
N TYR A 309 -5.64 -8.90 29.03
CA TYR A 309 -6.03 -9.72 30.18
C TYR A 309 -4.85 -10.32 30.95
N THR A 310 -3.69 -10.48 30.30
CA THR A 310 -2.50 -11.03 30.97
C THR A 310 -1.72 -9.94 31.71
N LYS A 311 -1.65 -8.74 31.13
CA LYS A 311 -0.89 -7.60 31.67
C LYS A 311 -1.71 -6.75 32.65
N LYS A 312 -3.05 -6.83 32.58
CA LYS A 312 -4.00 -6.04 33.38
C LYS A 312 -3.83 -4.53 33.15
N GLU A 313 -3.75 -4.14 31.89
CA GLU A 313 -3.63 -2.73 31.47
C GLU A 313 -4.28 -2.53 30.10
N PHE A 314 -4.64 -1.27 29.80
CA PHE A 314 -5.01 -0.88 28.45
C PHE A 314 -3.78 -0.86 27.53
N VAL A 315 -3.88 -1.56 26.40
CA VAL A 315 -2.75 -1.76 25.48
C VAL A 315 -2.33 -0.47 24.76
N GLU A 316 -1.13 -0.44 24.20
CA GLU A 316 -0.70 0.66 23.34
C GLU A 316 -1.34 0.60 21.95
N PRO A 317 -1.44 1.72 21.21
CA PRO A 317 -1.96 1.72 19.83
C PRO A 317 -1.26 0.68 18.94
N THR A 318 0.06 0.49 19.11
CA THR A 318 0.82 -0.53 18.38
C THR A 318 0.40 -1.96 18.70
N ASP A 319 -0.06 -2.23 19.91
CA ASP A 319 -0.56 -3.55 20.30
C ASP A 319 -1.93 -3.82 19.69
N ILE A 320 -2.80 -2.81 19.56
CA ILE A 320 -4.06 -2.93 18.80
C ILE A 320 -3.75 -3.31 17.36
N LEU A 321 -2.77 -2.68 16.74
CA LEU A 321 -2.42 -2.91 15.33
C LEU A 321 -1.69 -4.23 15.06
N ASN A 322 -0.80 -4.64 15.97
CA ASN A 322 0.10 -5.78 15.75
C ASN A 322 -0.29 -7.04 16.53
N GLY A 323 -1.09 -6.86 17.58
CA GLY A 323 -1.77 -7.92 18.30
C GLY A 323 -1.59 -7.89 19.81
N TYR A 324 -2.63 -8.33 20.51
CA TYR A 324 -2.74 -8.47 21.96
C TYR A 324 -3.69 -9.62 22.31
N THR A 325 -3.93 -9.91 23.59
CA THR A 325 -4.94 -10.88 24.02
C THR A 325 -6.18 -10.20 24.59
N PHE A 326 -7.34 -10.67 24.18
CA PHE A 326 -8.63 -10.23 24.71
C PHE A 326 -9.49 -11.43 25.12
N LYS A 327 -10.41 -11.22 26.05
CA LYS A 327 -11.43 -12.22 26.41
C LYS A 327 -12.63 -12.01 25.51
N SER A 328 -12.95 -13.01 24.70
CA SER A 328 -14.14 -12.93 23.85
C SER A 328 -15.40 -13.00 24.71
N GLY A 329 -16.32 -12.03 24.54
CA GLY A 329 -17.63 -12.04 25.21
C GLY A 329 -18.53 -13.21 24.76
N LEU A 330 -18.27 -13.77 23.57
CA LEU A 330 -18.98 -14.92 23.00
C LEU A 330 -18.64 -16.24 23.70
N THR A 331 -17.34 -16.49 23.89
CA THR A 331 -16.85 -17.80 24.35
C THR A 331 -16.32 -17.76 25.79
N GLY A 332 -16.13 -16.56 26.35
CA GLY A 332 -15.49 -16.35 27.64
C GLY A 332 -13.99 -16.68 27.65
N THR A 333 -13.39 -17.04 26.52
CA THR A 333 -11.99 -17.49 26.42
C THR A 333 -11.05 -16.33 26.09
N VAL A 334 -9.86 -16.34 26.68
CA VAL A 334 -8.77 -15.43 26.31
C VAL A 334 -8.15 -15.92 24.99
N MET A 335 -8.09 -15.04 24.00
CA MET A 335 -7.61 -15.33 22.65
C MET A 335 -6.71 -14.19 22.14
N ALA A 336 -5.76 -14.52 21.27
CA ALA A 336 -4.96 -13.51 20.58
C ALA A 336 -5.79 -12.84 19.48
N THR A 337 -5.62 -11.54 19.32
CA THR A 337 -6.26 -10.75 18.28
C THR A 337 -5.41 -9.57 17.83
N SER A 338 -5.75 -8.97 16.70
CA SER A 338 -5.23 -7.68 16.24
C SER A 338 -6.41 -6.85 15.73
N GLY A 339 -6.68 -5.74 16.39
CA GLY A 339 -7.76 -4.84 16.08
C GLY A 339 -8.71 -4.55 17.22
N ILE A 340 -9.62 -3.62 16.97
CA ILE A 340 -10.60 -3.14 17.94
C ILE A 340 -11.93 -2.89 17.21
N ASP A 341 -13.05 -3.06 17.90
CA ASP A 341 -14.36 -2.72 17.35
C ASP A 341 -14.73 -1.25 17.64
N CYS A 342 -15.90 -0.82 17.16
CA CYS A 342 -16.35 0.57 17.17
C CYS A 342 -16.43 1.15 18.59
N SER A 343 -17.21 0.52 19.45
CA SER A 343 -17.37 0.86 20.87
C SER A 343 -16.13 0.51 21.69
N GLY A 344 -15.41 -0.55 21.36
CA GLY A 344 -14.14 -0.90 22.00
C GLY A 344 -13.10 0.19 21.84
N MET A 345 -13.04 0.86 20.68
CA MET A 345 -12.17 2.01 20.47
C MET A 345 -12.51 3.17 21.42
N ILE A 346 -13.79 3.51 21.57
CA ILE A 346 -14.22 4.57 22.50
C ILE A 346 -13.86 4.19 23.94
N TYR A 347 -14.19 2.95 24.34
CA TYR A 347 -13.89 2.43 25.67
C TYR A 347 -12.39 2.45 25.97
N TRP A 348 -11.56 1.94 25.07
CA TRP A 348 -10.11 1.90 25.21
C TRP A 348 -9.52 3.31 25.28
N ALA A 349 -9.87 4.18 24.32
CA ALA A 349 -9.26 5.50 24.20
C ALA A 349 -9.53 6.36 25.45
N PHE A 350 -10.80 6.46 25.87
CA PHE A 350 -11.16 7.24 27.06
C PHE A 350 -10.58 6.66 28.34
N ASN A 351 -10.68 5.34 28.55
CA ASN A 351 -10.21 4.75 29.79
C ASN A 351 -8.69 4.73 29.89
N LYS A 352 -7.97 4.43 28.81
CA LYS A 352 -6.50 4.55 28.76
C LYS A 352 -6.05 5.98 29.03
N SER A 353 -6.72 6.98 28.43
CA SER A 353 -6.42 8.39 28.65
C SER A 353 -6.78 8.89 30.05
N ASN A 354 -7.69 8.23 30.76
CA ASN A 354 -8.11 8.60 32.11
C ASN A 354 -7.26 7.92 33.19
N ASP A 355 -7.18 6.59 33.13
CA ASP A 355 -6.38 5.75 34.02
C ASP A 355 -6.03 4.43 33.32
N PRO A 356 -4.79 4.26 32.81
CA PRO A 356 -4.43 3.10 32.00
C PRO A 356 -4.34 1.78 32.78
N LEU A 357 -4.34 1.84 34.12
CA LEU A 357 -4.11 0.68 34.99
C LEU A 357 -5.35 0.22 35.76
N THR A 358 -6.40 1.03 35.77
CA THR A 358 -7.61 0.72 36.53
C THR A 358 -8.55 -0.17 35.71
N GLU A 359 -8.87 -1.34 36.26
CA GLU A 359 -9.79 -2.32 35.65
C GLU A 359 -11.27 -2.02 36.02
N HIS A 360 -11.54 -1.05 36.91
CA HIS A 360 -12.85 -0.83 37.56
C HIS A 360 -13.24 0.63 37.73
N GLY A 361 -14.54 0.93 37.62
CA GLY A 361 -15.00 2.32 37.77
C GLY A 361 -14.45 3.21 36.66
N ASN A 362 -14.24 2.61 35.49
CA ASN A 362 -13.75 3.21 34.28
C ASN A 362 -14.58 4.42 33.88
N TYR A 363 -13.95 5.44 33.29
CA TYR A 363 -14.64 6.67 32.85
C TYR A 363 -15.80 6.34 31.91
N VAL A 364 -15.53 5.46 30.94
CA VAL A 364 -16.53 4.79 30.12
C VAL A 364 -16.79 3.42 30.71
N ALA A 365 -17.99 3.21 31.26
CA ALA A 365 -18.38 1.97 31.91
C ALA A 365 -19.30 1.09 31.04
N ASN A 366 -20.13 1.71 30.19
CA ASN A 366 -20.87 0.98 29.17
C ASN A 366 -19.93 0.58 28.04
N ILE A 367 -19.82 -0.73 27.78
CA ILE A 367 -18.96 -1.24 26.72
C ILE A 367 -19.64 -1.26 25.35
N THR A 368 -20.95 -0.98 25.32
CA THR A 368 -21.77 -1.09 24.12
C THR A 368 -22.07 0.26 23.49
N ALA A 369 -22.25 0.30 22.17
CA ALA A 369 -22.60 1.53 21.47
C ALA A 369 -23.95 2.10 21.99
N ASP A 370 -24.95 1.23 22.20
CA ASP A 370 -26.23 1.61 22.81
C ASP A 370 -26.09 2.19 24.21
N GLY A 371 -25.36 1.51 25.09
CA GLY A 371 -25.14 1.99 26.45
C GLY A 371 -24.37 3.31 26.48
N MET A 372 -23.44 3.53 25.54
CA MET A 372 -22.72 4.80 25.40
C MET A 372 -23.61 5.93 24.89
N PHE A 373 -24.58 5.63 24.02
CA PHE A 373 -25.53 6.62 23.49
C PHE A 373 -26.52 7.12 24.54
N ARG A 374 -26.82 6.34 25.58
CA ARG A 374 -27.78 6.76 26.61
C ARG A 374 -27.20 7.93 27.45
N ASN A 375 -28.08 8.77 27.98
CA ASN A 375 -27.74 9.93 28.84
C ASN A 375 -26.95 9.59 30.11
N ILE A 376 -26.76 8.30 30.40
CA ILE A 376 -25.93 7.87 31.51
C ILE A 376 -24.43 7.95 31.20
N GLN A 377 -24.05 7.95 29.93
CA GLN A 377 -22.65 7.91 29.50
C GLN A 377 -22.29 9.09 28.57
N SER A 378 -23.26 9.67 27.87
CA SER A 378 -23.02 10.80 26.99
C SER A 378 -24.19 11.78 26.90
N ASP A 379 -23.88 13.04 26.58
CA ASP A 379 -24.85 14.11 26.37
C ASP A 379 -24.98 14.46 24.88
N PRO A 380 -26.18 14.78 24.37
CA PRO A 380 -26.36 15.18 22.97
C PRO A 380 -25.74 16.57 22.73
N ILE A 381 -25.08 16.73 21.57
CA ILE A 381 -24.45 17.99 21.14
C ILE A 381 -24.83 18.34 19.70
N ALA A 382 -24.70 19.61 19.33
CA ALA A 382 -24.82 20.03 17.94
C ALA A 382 -23.51 19.80 17.17
N GLU A 383 -23.60 19.65 15.84
CA GLU A 383 -22.41 19.52 14.96
C GLU A 383 -21.45 20.71 15.11
N SER A 384 -21.99 21.91 15.33
CA SER A 384 -21.20 23.13 15.55
C SER A 384 -20.45 23.17 16.89
N GLU A 385 -20.75 22.24 17.79
CA GLU A 385 -20.15 22.13 19.12
C GLU A 385 -19.11 21.02 19.18
N LEU A 386 -18.81 20.35 18.06
CA LEU A 386 -17.89 19.23 18.00
C LEU A 386 -16.48 19.60 18.49
N GLU A 387 -16.02 18.81 19.46
CA GLU A 387 -14.67 18.82 20.03
C GLU A 387 -14.03 17.43 19.86
N PRO A 388 -12.70 17.33 19.73
CA PRO A 388 -12.03 16.03 19.67
C PRO A 388 -12.43 15.12 20.84
N GLY A 389 -12.80 13.88 20.52
CA GLY A 389 -13.32 12.89 21.46
C GLY A 389 -14.84 12.75 21.45
N ASP A 390 -15.56 13.70 20.84
CA ASP A 390 -17.00 13.56 20.61
C ASP A 390 -17.31 12.40 19.66
N THR A 391 -18.52 11.87 19.77
CA THR A 391 -18.91 10.58 19.16
C THR A 391 -20.10 10.74 18.24
N LEU A 392 -20.13 9.92 17.19
CA LEU A 392 -21.22 9.80 16.23
C LEU A 392 -21.84 8.42 16.41
N PHE A 393 -23.16 8.37 16.59
CA PHE A 393 -23.88 7.13 16.80
C PHE A 393 -24.82 6.81 15.65
N PHE A 394 -24.96 5.51 15.35
CA PHE A 394 -25.80 5.02 14.27
C PHE A 394 -26.68 3.85 14.72
N ASP A 395 -27.85 3.76 14.09
CA ASP A 395 -28.79 2.63 14.11
C ASP A 395 -28.94 2.14 12.65
N TRP A 396 -28.02 1.27 12.24
CA TRP A 396 -27.99 0.67 10.90
C TRP A 396 -28.74 -0.68 10.81
N GLY A 397 -29.08 -1.26 11.95
CA GLY A 397 -29.70 -2.56 12.11
C GLY A 397 -28.71 -3.71 11.99
N THR A 398 -29.15 -4.88 11.53
CA THR A 398 -28.31 -6.07 11.46
C THR A 398 -27.47 -6.13 10.20
N TYR A 399 -26.15 -6.25 10.36
CA TYR A 399 -25.29 -6.69 9.27
C TYR A 399 -25.58 -8.16 8.92
N ILE A 400 -26.16 -8.40 7.74
CA ILE A 400 -26.47 -9.75 7.27
C ILE A 400 -25.25 -10.30 6.53
N GLU A 401 -24.44 -11.10 7.22
CA GLU A 401 -23.22 -11.75 6.69
C GLU A 401 -23.46 -12.47 5.35
N ALA A 402 -24.59 -13.19 5.23
CA ALA A 402 -24.94 -13.93 4.02
C ALA A 402 -25.12 -13.04 2.77
N THR A 403 -25.42 -11.75 2.96
CA THR A 403 -25.70 -10.79 1.88
C THR A 403 -24.68 -9.66 1.82
N LYS A 404 -23.76 -9.57 2.80
CA LYS A 404 -22.83 -8.46 2.98
C LYS A 404 -23.51 -7.10 2.93
N SER A 405 -24.69 -7.01 3.54
CA SER A 405 -25.51 -5.80 3.55
C SER A 405 -26.21 -5.66 4.88
N TRP A 406 -26.38 -4.41 5.32
CA TRP A 406 -27.18 -4.07 6.48
C TRP A 406 -28.66 -4.28 6.16
N ASN A 407 -29.41 -4.89 7.08
CA ASN A 407 -30.84 -5.10 6.90
C ASN A 407 -31.64 -3.78 6.96
N GLY A 408 -31.01 -2.69 7.43
CA GLY A 408 -31.58 -1.35 7.49
C GLY A 408 -32.76 -1.24 8.45
N ILE A 409 -32.90 -2.18 9.40
CA ILE A 409 -33.98 -2.17 10.37
C ILE A 409 -33.57 -1.26 11.51
N LYS A 410 -34.14 -0.05 11.54
CA LYS A 410 -34.06 0.85 12.69
C LYS A 410 -34.92 0.31 13.83
N ASP A 411 -34.30 -0.39 14.76
CA ASP A 411 -34.99 -0.97 15.91
C ASP A 411 -34.91 -0.08 17.17
N GLY A 412 -34.27 1.10 17.04
CA GLY A 412 -34.08 2.08 18.10
C GLY A 412 -32.92 1.74 19.04
N ARG A 413 -32.06 0.80 18.64
CA ARG A 413 -30.83 0.44 19.34
C ARG A 413 -29.64 0.86 18.51
N ILE A 414 -28.69 1.49 19.18
CA ILE A 414 -27.47 1.93 18.52
C ILE A 414 -26.53 0.74 18.41
N ASP A 415 -26.09 0.47 17.20
CA ASP A 415 -25.21 -0.65 16.84
C ASP A 415 -23.79 -0.20 16.48
N HIS A 416 -23.61 1.09 16.20
CA HIS A 416 -22.32 1.62 15.77
C HIS A 416 -21.97 2.97 16.39
N VAL A 417 -20.67 3.17 16.62
CA VAL A 417 -20.11 4.43 17.12
C VAL A 417 -18.78 4.77 16.44
N ALA A 418 -18.59 6.04 16.08
CA ALA A 418 -17.32 6.57 15.58
C ALA A 418 -16.88 7.77 16.41
N MET A 419 -15.58 8.10 16.35
CA MET A 419 -15.01 9.22 17.12
C MET A 419 -14.63 10.37 16.18
N TYR A 420 -15.11 11.56 16.48
CA TYR A 420 -14.57 12.80 15.94
C TYR A 420 -13.25 13.13 16.61
N VAL A 421 -12.21 13.30 15.80
CA VAL A 421 -10.84 13.48 16.26
C VAL A 421 -10.27 14.87 15.94
N GLY A 422 -11.12 15.76 15.42
CA GLY A 422 -10.70 17.06 14.88
C GLY A 422 -10.05 16.93 13.51
N GLU A 423 -10.06 18.03 12.75
CA GLU A 423 -9.50 18.08 11.39
C GLU A 423 -8.04 17.59 11.35
N SER A 424 -7.77 16.64 10.46
CA SER A 424 -6.48 15.96 10.36
C SER A 424 -6.27 15.42 8.95
N GLU A 425 -5.36 16.01 8.17
CA GLU A 425 -4.91 15.50 6.85
C GLU A 425 -6.00 14.79 6.00
N GLY A 426 -7.12 15.48 5.76
CA GLY A 426 -8.20 15.00 4.89
C GLY A 426 -9.24 14.10 5.55
N PHE A 427 -9.22 13.95 6.88
CA PHE A 427 -10.26 13.29 7.67
C PHE A 427 -10.47 14.01 9.01
N ASP A 428 -11.60 13.77 9.65
CA ASP A 428 -11.90 14.28 10.99
C ASP A 428 -12.60 13.22 11.86
N ILE A 429 -12.87 12.02 11.31
CA ILE A 429 -13.40 10.86 12.00
C ILE A 429 -12.45 9.68 11.91
N VAL A 430 -12.29 8.97 13.03
CA VAL A 430 -11.76 7.61 13.06
C VAL A 430 -12.92 6.63 13.24
N ASN A 431 -13.02 5.66 12.32
CA ASN A 431 -14.17 4.75 12.23
C ASN A 431 -13.75 3.27 12.12
N PRO A 432 -13.73 2.50 13.24
CA PRO A 432 -13.59 1.04 13.18
C PRO A 432 -14.81 0.42 12.50
N THR A 433 -14.73 0.11 11.21
CA THR A 433 -15.92 -0.13 10.38
C THR A 433 -16.33 -1.60 10.31
N SER A 434 -15.40 -2.52 10.02
CA SER A 434 -15.65 -3.97 9.93
C SER A 434 -14.36 -4.74 9.72
N GLU A 435 -14.37 -6.08 9.83
CA GLU A 435 -13.22 -6.93 9.51
C GLU A 435 -12.70 -6.72 8.07
N ASN A 436 -13.60 -6.43 7.13
CA ASN A 436 -13.26 -6.25 5.71
C ASN A 436 -12.62 -4.90 5.41
N GLN A 437 -13.00 -3.85 6.15
CA GLN A 437 -12.54 -2.48 5.90
C GLN A 437 -11.47 -2.02 6.90
N GLY A 438 -11.45 -2.61 8.10
CA GLY A 438 -10.60 -2.20 9.19
C GLY A 438 -11.08 -0.92 9.85
N ILE A 439 -10.11 -0.15 10.34
CA ILE A 439 -10.32 1.20 10.88
C ILE A 439 -10.09 2.20 9.75
N THR A 440 -11.11 2.98 9.41
CA THR A 440 -11.09 3.90 8.27
C THR A 440 -11.00 5.36 8.70
N ARG A 441 -10.55 6.19 7.76
CA ARG A 441 -10.55 7.66 7.85
C ARG A 441 -11.82 8.14 7.17
N GLU A 442 -12.63 8.91 7.88
CA GLU A 442 -13.90 9.41 7.35
C GLU A 442 -14.07 10.90 7.64
N LEU A 443 -15.12 11.49 7.05
CA LEU A 443 -15.51 12.88 7.29
C LEU A 443 -16.86 12.95 8.03
N ALA A 444 -16.93 13.74 9.09
CA ALA A 444 -18.12 13.92 9.92
C ALA A 444 -19.30 14.42 9.08
N ASN A 445 -19.04 15.37 8.17
CA ASN A 445 -20.03 15.92 7.27
C ASN A 445 -20.53 14.93 6.19
N VAL A 446 -19.86 13.81 6.00
CA VAL A 446 -20.28 12.70 5.13
C VAL A 446 -21.08 11.69 5.95
N LEU A 447 -20.51 11.23 7.07
CA LEU A 447 -21.14 10.20 7.90
C LEU A 447 -22.46 10.67 8.52
N SER A 448 -22.55 11.92 8.98
CA SER A 448 -23.77 12.47 9.59
C SER A 448 -24.97 12.57 8.63
N ARG A 449 -24.74 12.34 7.33
CA ARG A 449 -25.78 12.35 6.28
C ARG A 449 -26.25 10.95 5.90
N LEU A 450 -25.62 9.91 6.44
CA LEU A 450 -26.03 8.53 6.18
C LEU A 450 -27.37 8.23 6.85
N ASP A 451 -28.13 7.34 6.24
CA ASP A 451 -29.34 6.81 6.88
C ASP A 451 -28.95 6.01 8.13
N GLY A 452 -29.66 6.22 9.22
CA GLY A 452 -29.35 5.63 10.53
C GLY A 452 -28.47 6.48 11.43
N PHE A 453 -28.03 7.68 11.04
CA PHE A 453 -27.35 8.59 11.97
C PHE A 453 -28.33 9.09 13.06
N GLU A 454 -27.99 8.82 14.33
CA GLU A 454 -28.85 9.14 15.50
C GLU A 454 -28.35 10.35 16.31
N GLY A 455 -27.17 10.88 15.99
CA GLY A 455 -26.71 12.18 16.50
C GLY A 455 -25.28 12.19 17.01
N PHE A 456 -24.78 13.41 17.25
CA PHE A 456 -23.51 13.67 17.90
C PHE A 456 -23.67 13.69 19.42
N ARG A 457 -22.71 13.12 20.15
CA ARG A 457 -22.73 13.15 21.63
C ARG A 457 -21.34 13.28 22.23
N ARG A 458 -21.28 13.92 23.40
CA ARG A 458 -20.06 14.08 24.20
C ARG A 458 -20.02 13.07 25.34
N ILE A 459 -18.97 12.26 25.39
CA ILE A 459 -18.78 11.27 26.46
C ILE A 459 -18.41 11.97 27.77
N HIS A 460 -19.14 11.65 28.84
CA HIS A 460 -18.83 12.08 30.21
C HIS A 460 -18.59 10.87 31.12
N GLN A 461 -18.08 11.09 32.33
CA GLN A 461 -17.99 10.03 33.34
C GLN A 461 -19.38 9.41 33.53
N HIS A 462 -19.47 8.08 33.55
CA HIS A 462 -20.74 7.39 33.72
C HIS A 462 -21.53 7.87 34.95
N GLY A 463 -22.85 7.97 34.81
CA GLY A 463 -23.79 8.46 35.83
C GLY A 463 -24.46 7.40 36.70
N PHE A 464 -23.99 6.14 36.68
CA PHE A 464 -24.56 5.05 37.49
C PHE A 464 -24.67 5.45 38.98
N GLN A 465 -25.88 5.30 39.54
CA GLN A 465 -26.17 5.73 40.92
C GLN A 465 -25.96 4.61 41.95
N GLY A 466 -25.84 3.37 41.49
CA GLY A 466 -25.59 2.23 42.36
C GLY A 466 -25.05 1.03 41.58
N SER A 467 -24.58 0.04 42.32
CA SER A 467 -24.22 -1.26 41.75
C SER A 467 -24.45 -2.37 42.75
N ILE A 468 -24.87 -3.54 42.28
CA ILE A 468 -24.92 -4.79 43.02
C ILE A 468 -23.77 -5.66 42.53
N GLN A 469 -22.96 -6.17 43.45
CA GLN A 469 -21.73 -6.89 43.15
C GLN A 469 -21.77 -8.28 43.78
N GLY A 470 -21.52 -9.30 42.96
CA GLY A 470 -21.30 -10.67 43.39
C GLY A 470 -19.85 -10.90 43.80
N ALA A 471 -19.62 -11.88 44.67
CA ALA A 471 -18.27 -12.41 44.86
C ALA A 471 -17.99 -13.42 43.74
N SER A 472 -16.94 -13.20 42.95
CA SER A 472 -16.51 -14.16 41.93
C SER A 472 -16.34 -15.57 42.52
N PRO A 473 -16.81 -16.66 41.87
CA PRO A 473 -17.60 -16.73 40.64
C PRO A 473 -19.08 -16.97 40.96
N ILE A 474 -19.87 -15.90 41.05
CA ILE A 474 -21.32 -15.96 41.30
C ILE A 474 -22.01 -15.10 40.26
N ASP A 475 -22.84 -15.73 39.42
CA ASP A 475 -23.71 -15.02 38.48
C ASP A 475 -24.83 -14.32 39.26
N LEU A 476 -25.21 -13.12 38.85
CA LEU A 476 -26.27 -12.36 39.48
C LEU A 476 -27.56 -12.43 38.66
N ILE A 477 -28.68 -12.51 39.37
CA ILE A 477 -29.99 -12.11 38.86
C ILE A 477 -30.49 -11.00 39.76
N VAL A 478 -30.68 -9.82 39.19
CA VAL A 478 -31.14 -8.63 39.91
C VAL A 478 -32.50 -8.24 39.39
N THR A 479 -33.48 -8.18 40.29
CA THR A 479 -34.79 -7.58 40.02
C THR A 479 -34.94 -6.30 40.83
N ASP A 480 -35.25 -5.20 40.14
CA ASP A 480 -35.45 -3.89 40.77
C ASP A 480 -36.86 -3.75 41.40
N PRO A 481 -37.13 -2.67 42.15
CA PRO A 481 -38.43 -2.43 42.76
C PRO A 481 -39.62 -2.32 41.80
N ASP A 482 -39.39 -1.98 40.53
CA ASP A 482 -40.42 -1.91 39.50
C ASP A 482 -40.70 -3.28 38.86
N GLY A 483 -39.92 -4.29 39.22
CA GLY A 483 -40.04 -5.66 38.71
C GLY A 483 -39.23 -5.90 37.43
N ILE A 484 -38.33 -4.99 37.06
CA ILE A 484 -37.40 -5.18 35.94
C ILE A 484 -36.31 -6.13 36.40
N THR A 485 -36.10 -7.22 35.66
CA THR A 485 -35.09 -8.24 35.97
C THR A 485 -33.96 -8.20 34.94
N LEU A 486 -32.72 -8.32 35.41
CA LEU A 486 -31.53 -8.52 34.59
C LEU A 486 -30.69 -9.67 35.18
N SER A 487 -30.29 -10.62 34.34
CA SER A 487 -29.46 -11.78 34.65
C SER A 487 -28.25 -11.88 33.73
N HIS A 488 -27.28 -12.72 34.11
CA HIS A 488 -26.13 -13.02 33.24
C HIS A 488 -26.55 -13.60 31.87
N THR A 489 -27.73 -14.21 31.76
CA THR A 489 -28.26 -14.82 30.53
C THR A 489 -29.12 -13.87 29.70
N ASP A 490 -29.50 -12.73 30.26
CA ASP A 490 -30.27 -11.73 29.53
C ASP A 490 -29.35 -11.07 28.53
N VAL A 491 -29.45 -11.55 27.30
CA VAL A 491 -28.71 -11.05 26.16
C VAL A 491 -29.72 -10.47 25.20
N ILE A 492 -29.58 -9.18 24.94
CA ILE A 492 -30.08 -8.58 23.72
C ILE A 492 -28.99 -8.82 22.66
N PRO A 493 -29.25 -9.63 21.63
CA PRO A 493 -28.35 -9.67 20.49
C PRO A 493 -28.42 -8.29 19.83
N SER A 494 -27.36 -7.51 19.98
CA SER A 494 -26.98 -6.57 18.95
C SER A 494 -26.00 -7.30 18.04
N ASP A 495 -26.00 -6.94 16.77
CA ASP A 495 -25.37 -7.78 15.74
C ASP A 495 -23.84 -7.85 15.86
N GLU A 496 -23.27 -7.02 16.74
CA GLU A 496 -21.84 -6.92 17.00
C GLU A 496 -21.45 -6.91 18.51
N GLU A 497 -22.44 -6.93 19.43
CA GLU A 497 -22.20 -7.00 20.89
C GLU A 497 -23.29 -7.78 21.64
N PHE A 498 -22.87 -8.52 22.67
CA PHE A 498 -23.79 -9.13 23.64
C PHE A 498 -24.19 -8.05 24.64
N ILE A 499 -25.28 -7.34 24.34
CA ILE A 499 -25.82 -6.35 25.25
C ILE A 499 -26.47 -7.10 26.41
N ARG A 500 -25.85 -7.00 27.59
CA ARG A 500 -26.43 -7.54 28.83
C ARG A 500 -26.96 -6.40 29.66
N GLU A 501 -28.01 -5.78 29.15
CA GLU A 501 -28.57 -4.57 29.74
C GLU A 501 -30.08 -4.53 29.58
N VAL A 502 -30.74 -3.81 30.48
CA VAL A 502 -32.05 -3.23 30.24
C VAL A 502 -31.80 -1.76 29.92
N PRO A 503 -32.00 -1.32 28.66
CA PRO A 503 -31.58 0.01 28.21
C PRO A 503 -32.09 1.13 29.11
N GLY A 504 -31.14 1.91 29.64
CA GLY A 504 -31.42 3.04 30.53
C GLY A 504 -31.79 2.68 31.97
N GLU A 505 -31.84 1.39 32.33
CA GLU A 505 -32.25 0.93 33.66
C GLU A 505 -31.12 0.20 34.40
N MET A 506 -30.59 -0.88 33.82
CA MET A 506 -29.57 -1.73 34.44
C MET A 506 -28.58 -2.26 33.40
N TYR A 507 -27.32 -2.41 33.79
CA TYR A 507 -26.25 -2.93 32.92
C TYR A 507 -25.43 -4.00 33.66
N TYR A 508 -25.17 -5.13 33.00
CA TYR A 508 -24.44 -6.27 33.55
C TYR A 508 -23.00 -6.29 33.03
N SER A 509 -22.04 -6.38 33.96
CA SER A 509 -20.60 -6.39 33.70
C SER A 509 -19.96 -7.64 34.27
N GLU A 510 -19.22 -8.37 33.43
CA GLU A 510 -18.40 -9.56 33.79
C GLU A 510 -16.90 -9.32 33.59
N ILE A 511 -16.53 -8.09 33.22
CA ILE A 511 -15.16 -7.73 32.85
C ILE A 511 -14.32 -7.29 34.05
N GLU A 512 -15.00 -7.00 35.15
CA GLU A 512 -14.41 -6.53 36.39
C GLU A 512 -13.78 -7.66 37.21
N ARG A 513 -12.73 -7.40 38.00
CA ARG A 513 -12.16 -8.31 39.00
C ARG A 513 -12.30 -7.89 40.48
N GLY A 514 -12.43 -8.86 41.38
CA GLY A 514 -12.35 -8.60 42.82
C GLY A 514 -10.97 -8.09 43.22
N HIS A 515 -10.83 -7.63 44.46
CA HIS A 515 -9.52 -7.27 45.05
C HIS A 515 -8.54 -8.47 45.07
N ASP A 516 -9.06 -9.68 44.90
CA ASP A 516 -8.35 -10.95 44.77
C ASP A 516 -7.91 -11.27 43.32
N GLY A 517 -8.29 -10.43 42.36
CA GLY A 517 -8.02 -10.61 40.95
C GLY A 517 -8.90 -11.66 40.27
N ASN A 518 -9.99 -12.13 40.87
CA ASN A 518 -10.94 -13.06 40.24
C ASN A 518 -12.09 -12.30 39.54
N PRO A 519 -12.63 -12.76 38.39
CA PRO A 519 -13.67 -12.03 37.66
C PRO A 519 -14.97 -11.89 38.46
N ILE A 520 -15.36 -10.68 38.83
CA ILE A 520 -16.62 -10.41 39.53
C ILE A 520 -17.72 -10.03 38.55
N ASP A 521 -18.93 -10.42 38.92
CA ASP A 521 -20.14 -10.01 38.23
C ASP A 521 -20.71 -8.80 38.94
N ARG A 522 -21.06 -7.78 38.16
CA ARG A 522 -21.65 -6.54 38.67
C ARG A 522 -22.84 -6.14 37.83
N VAL A 523 -23.93 -5.79 38.50
CA VAL A 523 -25.07 -5.09 37.90
C VAL A 523 -25.00 -3.62 38.31
N TYR A 524 -24.78 -2.75 37.34
CA TYR A 524 -24.88 -1.31 37.48
C TYR A 524 -26.33 -0.85 37.36
N LEU A 525 -26.71 0.13 38.19
CA LEU A 525 -28.05 0.71 38.24
C LEU A 525 -28.01 2.15 37.74
N ALA A 526 -28.81 2.45 36.71
CA ALA A 526 -28.91 3.80 36.18
C ALA A 526 -29.53 4.76 37.20
N SER A 527 -30.49 4.28 37.98
CA SER A 527 -31.05 4.96 39.14
C SER A 527 -31.26 4.00 40.29
N VAL A 528 -31.11 4.49 41.52
CA VAL A 528 -31.49 3.73 42.71
C VAL A 528 -32.94 4.07 43.03
N LYS A 529 -33.81 3.07 42.99
CA LYS A 529 -35.25 3.17 43.19
C LYS A 529 -35.61 2.84 44.64
N ASP A 530 -36.61 3.51 45.17
CA ASP A 530 -37.13 3.20 46.50
C ASP A 530 -37.90 1.85 46.45
N GLY A 531 -37.45 0.86 47.23
CA GLY A 531 -38.15 -0.41 47.37
C GLY A 531 -37.23 -1.60 47.62
N SER A 532 -37.76 -2.81 47.42
CA SER A 532 -37.01 -4.05 47.60
C SER A 532 -36.40 -4.50 46.28
N TYR A 533 -35.07 -4.61 46.25
CA TYR A 533 -34.35 -5.31 45.22
C TYR A 533 -34.29 -6.80 45.56
N GLN A 534 -34.59 -7.67 44.60
CA GLN A 534 -34.39 -9.12 44.75
C GLN A 534 -33.08 -9.50 44.06
N ILE A 535 -32.21 -10.20 44.80
CA ILE A 535 -30.90 -10.63 44.33
C ILE A 535 -30.85 -12.14 44.45
N GLU A 536 -30.71 -12.83 43.32
CA GLU A 536 -30.45 -14.27 43.24
C GLU A 536 -29.01 -14.51 42.78
N VAL A 537 -28.42 -15.59 43.28
CA VAL A 537 -27.00 -15.97 43.15
C VAL A 537 -26.85 -17.45 42.84
#